data_AF-A0A2P8DB33-F1
#
_entry.id   AF-A0A2P8DB33-F1
#
_cell.length_a   1.000
_cell.length_b   1.000
_cell.length_c   1.000
_cell.angle_alpha   90.00
_cell.angle_beta   90.00
_cell.angle_gamma   90.00
#
_symmetry.space_group_name_H-M   'P 1'
#
loop_
_entity.id
_entity.type
_entity.pdbx_description
1 polymer ?
#
loop_
_entity_poly.entity_id
_entity_poly.type
_entity_poly.pdbx_seq_one_letter_code
_entity_poly.pdbx_strand_id
1 'polypeptide(L)'
;MILPYTTYKTSKALTVKAYNGAAPGAVPVATAELAAGSSFRIALDNDPGAEQLQILPANDTHGLYYRISRQQLGQDCVLTTDFSTAIYFYTPQEQPFGVFSNFSPHGFSHLGQYFATAEHYYQSEKFTDNTCKQQVIRAATAKDAADLGKTQSIAIRPDWRLVKIEVMRTALERKFATHAGIRDLLRSTGERLLIENSPFDNFWGIGRTGAGKNHLGTLLMQLRATLPHQ
;
A
#
# COMPACT_ATOMS: atom_id res chain seq x y z
N MET A 1 6.42 -9.05 -9.90
CA MET A 1 5.15 -8.42 -9.49
C MET A 1 5.25 -6.94 -9.83
N ILE A 2 4.35 -6.41 -10.66
CA ILE A 2 4.34 -4.98 -10.95
C ILE A 2 3.75 -4.29 -9.71
N LEU A 3 4.60 -3.64 -8.91
CA LEU A 3 4.12 -2.83 -7.79
C LEU A 3 3.34 -1.63 -8.33
N PRO A 4 2.22 -1.23 -7.74
CA PRO A 4 1.58 0.05 -8.06
C PRO A 4 2.59 1.21 -7.97
N TYR A 5 2.61 2.07 -8.99
CA TYR A 5 3.64 3.09 -9.14
C TYR A 5 3.11 4.43 -9.61
N THR A 6 3.87 5.47 -9.31
CA THR A 6 3.85 6.73 -10.07
C THR A 6 4.87 6.69 -11.20
N THR A 7 4.57 7.40 -12.28
CA THR A 7 5.44 7.54 -13.44
C THR A 7 5.95 8.97 -13.49
N TYR A 8 7.22 9.10 -13.84
CA TYR A 8 7.91 10.36 -14.03
C TYR A 8 8.60 10.37 -15.38
N LYS A 9 8.91 11.57 -15.86
CA LYS A 9 9.74 11.82 -17.03
C LYS A 9 10.88 12.76 -16.66
N THR A 10 12.10 12.46 -17.08
CA THR A 10 13.25 13.36 -16.87
C THR A 10 13.08 14.62 -17.73
N SER A 11 13.30 15.80 -17.16
CA SER A 11 13.28 17.07 -17.90
C SER A 11 14.62 17.37 -18.59
N LYS A 12 15.70 16.76 -18.10
CA LYS A 12 17.05 16.79 -18.66
C LYS A 12 17.74 15.44 -18.47
N ALA A 13 18.95 15.26 -19.03
CA ALA A 13 19.72 14.05 -18.78
C ALA A 13 20.11 13.94 -17.29
N LEU A 14 19.99 12.74 -16.73
CA LEU A 14 20.25 12.47 -15.31
C LEU A 14 21.26 11.35 -15.11
N THR A 15 22.29 11.64 -14.33
CA THR A 15 23.21 10.63 -13.84
C THR A 15 22.60 9.94 -12.62
N VAL A 16 22.38 8.64 -12.72
CA VAL A 16 21.83 7.78 -11.65
C VAL A 16 22.82 6.70 -11.27
N LYS A 17 22.72 6.22 -10.03
CA LYS A 17 23.52 5.10 -9.53
C LYS A 17 22.74 3.80 -9.68
N ALA A 18 23.39 2.76 -10.20
CA ALA A 18 22.84 1.41 -10.33
C ALA A 18 23.27 0.53 -9.15
N TYR A 19 22.39 -0.35 -8.70
CA TYR A 19 22.58 -1.22 -7.53
C TYR A 19 22.18 -2.66 -7.85
N ASN A 20 22.97 -3.61 -7.33
CA ASN A 20 22.61 -5.02 -7.29
C ASN A 20 21.62 -5.25 -6.13
N GLY A 21 20.33 -5.05 -6.42
CA GLY A 21 19.24 -5.25 -5.45
C GLY A 21 18.77 -3.97 -4.76
N ALA A 22 17.61 -4.10 -4.10
CA ALA A 22 16.86 -2.98 -3.50
C ALA A 22 17.33 -2.59 -2.08
N ALA A 23 18.24 -3.36 -1.46
CA ALA A 23 18.53 -3.27 -0.03
C ALA A 23 19.05 -1.88 0.40
N PRO A 24 18.52 -1.29 1.49
CA PRO A 24 19.08 -0.09 2.09
C PRO A 24 20.56 -0.32 2.47
N GLY A 25 21.46 0.52 1.97
CA GLY A 25 22.92 0.36 2.17
C GLY A 25 23.66 -0.40 1.07
N ALA A 26 22.98 -0.89 0.03
CA ALA A 26 23.67 -1.41 -1.16
C ALA A 26 24.65 -0.37 -1.73
N VAL A 27 25.85 -0.80 -2.08
CA VAL A 27 26.88 0.02 -2.71
C VAL A 27 26.57 0.11 -4.22
N PRO A 28 26.70 1.30 -4.84
CA PRO A 28 26.48 1.42 -6.27
C PRO A 28 27.51 0.58 -7.03
N VAL A 29 27.04 -0.19 -8.00
CA VAL A 29 27.89 -1.08 -8.83
C VAL A 29 28.28 -0.42 -10.15
N ALA A 30 27.49 0.56 -10.60
CA ALA A 30 27.76 1.35 -11.78
C ALA A 30 27.06 2.71 -11.68
N THR A 31 27.46 3.62 -12.56
CA THR A 31 26.72 4.83 -12.88
C THR A 31 26.04 4.63 -14.23
N ALA A 32 24.82 5.11 -14.38
CA ALA A 32 24.10 5.12 -15.64
C ALA A 32 23.55 6.52 -15.92
N GLU A 33 23.21 6.77 -17.17
CA GLU A 33 22.60 8.02 -17.59
C GLU A 33 21.18 7.74 -18.12
N LEU A 34 20.22 8.46 -17.57
CA LEU A 34 18.87 8.53 -18.11
C LEU A 34 18.84 9.74 -19.05
N ALA A 35 18.66 9.50 -20.34
CA ALA A 35 18.53 10.58 -21.31
C ALA A 35 17.35 11.51 -20.97
N ALA A 36 17.39 12.76 -21.43
CA ALA A 36 16.26 13.68 -21.30
C ALA A 36 15.00 13.07 -21.93
N GLY A 37 13.87 13.18 -21.23
CA GLY A 37 12.60 12.59 -21.65
C GLY A 37 12.44 11.09 -21.34
N SER A 38 13.39 10.46 -20.64
CA SER A 38 13.26 9.07 -20.21
C SER A 38 12.15 8.91 -19.16
N SER A 39 11.32 7.89 -19.32
CA SER A 39 10.28 7.54 -18.35
C SER A 39 10.75 6.49 -17.36
N PHE A 40 10.38 6.67 -16.10
CA PHE A 40 10.66 5.73 -15.03
C PHE A 40 9.54 5.73 -14.00
N ARG A 41 9.55 4.72 -13.13
CA ARG A 41 8.49 4.44 -12.17
C ARG A 41 9.04 4.47 -10.74
N ILE A 42 8.24 4.98 -9.81
CA ILE A 42 8.51 4.94 -8.36
C ILE A 42 7.33 4.24 -7.70
N ALA A 43 7.58 3.31 -6.79
CA ALA A 43 6.51 2.64 -6.05
C ALA A 43 5.64 3.64 -5.29
N LEU A 44 4.31 3.47 -5.31
CA LEU A 44 3.38 4.36 -4.61
C LEU A 44 3.58 4.35 -3.10
N ASP A 45 4.00 3.21 -2.55
CA ASP A 45 4.26 3.01 -1.14
C ASP A 45 5.72 3.21 -0.71
N ASN A 46 6.45 4.01 -1.50
CA ASN A 46 7.79 4.45 -1.13
C ASN A 46 7.80 5.18 0.23
N ASP A 47 8.93 5.11 0.91
CA ASP A 47 9.10 5.80 2.20
C ASP A 47 9.20 7.32 2.00
N PRO A 48 8.24 8.13 2.52
CA PRO A 48 8.24 9.57 2.29
C PRO A 48 9.45 10.28 2.92
N GLY A 49 10.05 9.68 3.96
CA GLY A 49 11.26 10.19 4.60
C GLY A 49 12.57 9.79 3.93
N ALA A 50 12.56 8.87 2.95
CA ALA A 50 13.80 8.42 2.31
C ALA A 50 14.35 9.50 1.38
N GLU A 51 15.61 9.90 1.58
CA GLU A 51 16.30 10.88 0.72
C GLU A 51 16.55 10.33 -0.69
N GLN A 52 16.80 9.03 -0.78
CA GLN A 52 17.05 8.30 -2.02
C GLN A 52 15.87 7.39 -2.32
N LEU A 53 15.30 7.54 -3.50
CA LEU A 53 14.19 6.76 -4.00
C LEU A 53 14.67 5.76 -5.03
N GLN A 54 14.19 4.52 -4.90
CA GLN A 54 14.40 3.51 -5.92
C GLN A 54 13.50 3.81 -7.12
N ILE A 55 14.09 3.78 -8.31
CA ILE A 55 13.39 3.97 -9.58
C ILE A 55 13.56 2.73 -10.46
N LEU A 56 12.51 2.44 -11.22
CA LEU A 56 12.47 1.38 -12.23
C LEU A 56 12.32 2.04 -13.60
N PRO A 57 13.36 2.05 -14.46
CA PRO A 57 13.24 2.59 -15.82
C PRO A 57 12.18 1.82 -16.59
N ALA A 58 11.42 2.50 -17.45
CA ALA A 58 10.29 1.87 -18.15
C ALA A 58 10.71 0.71 -19.07
N ASN A 59 11.98 0.64 -19.47
CA ASN A 59 12.53 -0.30 -20.46
C ASN A 59 13.59 -1.24 -19.89
N ASP A 60 13.82 -1.30 -18.57
CA ASP A 60 14.92 -2.11 -18.04
C ASP A 60 14.57 -3.60 -17.93
N THR A 61 15.40 -4.41 -18.60
CA THR A 61 15.33 -5.88 -18.65
C THR A 61 16.40 -6.56 -17.79
N HIS A 62 17.28 -5.81 -17.12
CA HIS A 62 18.52 -6.34 -16.52
C HIS A 62 18.44 -6.59 -15.00
N GLY A 63 17.29 -6.31 -14.37
CA GLY A 63 17.12 -6.51 -12.92
C GLY A 63 17.95 -5.56 -12.06
N LEU A 64 18.47 -4.47 -12.64
CA LEU A 64 19.16 -3.42 -11.93
C LEU A 64 18.15 -2.47 -11.29
N TYR A 65 18.49 -1.99 -10.09
CA TYR A 65 17.74 -0.94 -9.43
C TYR A 65 18.54 0.35 -9.48
N TYR A 66 17.87 1.45 -9.82
CA TYR A 66 18.48 2.76 -9.83
C TYR A 66 17.97 3.58 -8.65
N ARG A 67 18.76 4.56 -8.20
CA ARG A 67 18.31 5.52 -7.20
C ARG A 67 18.44 6.95 -7.68
N ILE A 68 17.48 7.77 -7.27
CA ILE A 68 17.44 9.22 -7.47
C ILE A 68 17.23 9.91 -6.12
N SER A 69 17.85 11.06 -5.90
CA SER A 69 17.54 11.88 -4.72
C SER A 69 16.18 12.58 -4.87
N ARG A 70 15.48 12.84 -3.76
CA ARG A 70 14.24 13.67 -3.79
C ARG A 70 14.48 15.07 -4.36
N GLN A 71 15.64 15.65 -4.08
CA GLN A 71 16.04 16.94 -4.65
C GLN A 71 16.09 16.88 -6.18
N GLN A 72 16.80 15.89 -6.75
CA GLN A 72 16.86 15.71 -8.20
C GLN A 72 15.49 15.38 -8.80
N LEU A 73 14.68 14.56 -8.12
CA LEU A 73 13.31 14.26 -8.56
C LEU A 73 12.46 15.54 -8.67
N GLY A 74 12.58 16.45 -7.70
CA GLY A 74 11.81 17.71 -7.70
C GLY A 74 12.35 18.78 -8.66
N GLN A 75 13.64 18.76 -8.97
CA GLN A 75 14.28 19.77 -9.83
C GLN A 75 14.29 19.35 -11.31
N ASP A 76 14.49 18.07 -11.57
CA ASP A 76 14.89 17.57 -12.90
C ASP A 76 13.95 16.51 -13.46
N CYS A 77 12.81 16.28 -12.82
CA CYS A 77 11.79 15.35 -13.29
C CYS A 77 10.39 15.97 -13.19
N VAL A 78 9.50 15.48 -14.04
CA VAL A 78 8.08 15.84 -14.04
C VAL A 78 7.27 14.60 -13.72
N LEU A 79 6.36 14.71 -12.76
CA LEU A 79 5.36 13.67 -12.47
C LEU A 79 4.39 13.59 -13.65
N THR A 80 4.27 12.40 -14.24
CA THR A 80 3.39 12.17 -15.39
C THR A 80 2.23 11.23 -15.08
N THR A 81 2.15 10.68 -13.86
CA THR A 81 0.94 9.99 -13.41
C THR A 81 -0.23 10.93 -13.41
N ASP A 82 -1.28 10.56 -14.13
CA ASP A 82 -2.57 11.22 -14.04
C ASP A 82 -3.33 10.73 -12.80
N PHE A 83 -3.47 11.62 -11.83
CA PHE A 83 -4.26 11.38 -10.62
C PHE A 83 -5.73 11.77 -10.78
N SER A 84 -6.13 12.45 -11.87
CA SER A 84 -7.51 12.91 -12.08
C SER A 84 -8.50 11.74 -12.24
N THR A 85 -8.02 10.57 -12.66
CA THR A 85 -8.80 9.35 -12.81
C THR A 85 -8.66 8.39 -11.62
N ALA A 86 -7.87 8.76 -10.60
CA ALA A 86 -7.68 7.94 -9.41
C ALA A 86 -8.99 7.83 -8.60
N ILE A 87 -9.17 6.67 -7.97
CA ILE A 87 -10.28 6.42 -7.06
C ILE A 87 -9.78 6.71 -5.65
N TYR A 88 -10.30 7.79 -5.07
CA TYR A 88 -10.09 8.12 -3.66
C TYR A 88 -11.20 7.48 -2.82
N PHE A 89 -10.81 6.79 -1.74
CA PHE A 89 -11.74 6.20 -0.80
C PHE A 89 -11.23 6.38 0.63
N TYR A 90 -12.12 6.58 1.59
CA TYR A 90 -11.73 6.71 2.99
C TYR A 90 -12.72 5.99 3.92
N THR A 91 -13.95 6.47 3.97
CA THR A 91 -14.96 5.96 4.91
C THR A 91 -15.74 4.79 4.32
N PRO A 92 -16.17 3.81 5.14
CA PRO A 92 -16.92 2.66 4.64
C PRO A 92 -18.33 3.00 4.12
N GLN A 93 -18.83 4.21 4.40
CA GLN A 93 -20.14 4.69 3.93
C GLN A 93 -20.10 5.24 2.50
N GLU A 94 -18.93 5.67 2.01
CA GLU A 94 -18.77 6.22 0.66
C GLU A 94 -19.24 5.22 -0.41
N GLN A 95 -20.00 5.71 -1.39
CA GLN A 95 -20.48 4.88 -2.50
C GLN A 95 -19.79 5.28 -3.81
N PRO A 96 -19.42 4.31 -4.66
CA PRO A 96 -19.48 2.86 -4.43
C PRO A 96 -18.26 2.32 -3.66
N PHE A 97 -17.22 3.14 -3.46
CA PHE A 97 -15.87 2.66 -3.13
C PHE A 97 -15.53 2.55 -1.64
N GLY A 98 -16.45 2.89 -0.73
CA GLY A 98 -16.26 2.70 0.72
C GLY A 98 -16.04 1.24 1.10
N VAL A 99 -16.47 0.30 0.24
CA VAL A 99 -16.18 -1.12 0.41
C VAL A 99 -14.69 -1.46 0.32
N PHE A 100 -13.84 -0.57 -0.16
CA PHE A 100 -12.37 -0.74 -0.15
C PHE A 100 -11.75 -0.47 1.21
N SER A 101 -12.41 0.30 2.08
CA SER A 101 -11.98 0.52 3.45
C SER A 101 -11.92 -0.80 4.24
N ASN A 102 -10.87 -0.97 5.05
CA ASN A 102 -10.77 -2.08 6.02
C ASN A 102 -11.84 -2.01 7.12
N PHE A 103 -12.51 -0.86 7.27
CA PHE A 103 -13.65 -0.66 8.17
C PHE A 103 -15.00 -1.09 7.58
N SER A 104 -15.06 -1.45 6.29
CA SER A 104 -16.33 -1.85 5.67
C SER A 104 -16.87 -3.16 6.28
N PRO A 105 -18.20 -3.32 6.45
CA PRO A 105 -18.84 -4.47 7.11
C PRO A 105 -18.92 -5.70 6.19
N HIS A 106 -17.77 -6.10 5.63
CA HIS A 106 -17.60 -7.29 4.79
C HIS A 106 -16.78 -8.32 5.54
N GLY A 107 -17.42 -9.01 6.47
CA GLY A 107 -16.78 -9.99 7.35
C GLY A 107 -16.38 -11.28 6.64
N PHE A 108 -15.48 -12.02 7.25
CA PHE A 108 -14.97 -13.29 6.69
C PHE A 108 -14.50 -14.22 7.79
N SER A 109 -14.38 -15.50 7.47
CA SER A 109 -13.80 -16.51 8.35
C SER A 109 -12.35 -16.79 7.98
N HIS A 110 -11.50 -16.94 9.01
CA HIS A 110 -10.10 -17.34 8.85
C HIS A 110 -9.67 -18.19 10.05
N LEU A 111 -9.07 -19.36 9.80
CA LEU A 111 -8.62 -20.32 10.83
C LEU A 111 -9.71 -20.66 11.87
N GLY A 112 -10.95 -20.87 11.40
CA GLY A 112 -12.08 -21.23 12.26
C GLY A 112 -12.70 -20.06 13.05
N GLN A 113 -12.18 -18.84 12.91
CA GLN A 113 -12.70 -17.64 13.57
C GLN A 113 -13.36 -16.70 12.56
N TYR A 114 -14.52 -16.15 12.91
CA TYR A 114 -15.18 -15.10 12.14
C TYR A 114 -14.72 -13.70 12.60
N PHE A 115 -14.51 -12.81 11.64
CA PHE A 115 -14.15 -11.41 11.85
C PHE A 115 -15.16 -10.51 11.12
N ALA A 116 -15.75 -9.55 11.83
CA ALA A 116 -16.79 -8.69 11.26
C ALA A 116 -16.26 -7.73 10.17
N THR A 117 -14.98 -7.35 10.27
CA THR A 117 -14.28 -6.54 9.25
C THR A 117 -12.80 -6.96 9.15
N ALA A 118 -12.12 -6.51 8.10
CA ALA A 118 -10.67 -6.65 8.00
C ALA A 118 -9.93 -5.98 9.16
N GLU A 119 -10.47 -4.89 9.71
CA GLU A 119 -9.92 -4.23 10.89
C GLU A 119 -9.97 -5.10 12.15
N HIS A 120 -11.04 -5.87 12.37
CA HIS A 120 -11.11 -6.81 13.50
C HIS A 120 -9.99 -7.85 13.44
N TYR A 121 -9.79 -8.44 12.25
CA TYR A 121 -8.69 -9.39 12.03
C TYR A 121 -7.33 -8.73 12.27
N TYR A 122 -7.07 -7.59 11.61
CA TYR A 122 -5.80 -6.88 11.67
C TYR A 122 -5.42 -6.50 13.11
N GLN A 123 -6.37 -5.97 13.87
CA GLN A 123 -6.12 -5.56 15.26
C GLN A 123 -5.96 -6.77 16.19
N SER A 124 -6.70 -7.86 15.97
CA SER A 124 -6.55 -9.07 16.78
C SER A 124 -5.17 -9.71 16.61
N GLU A 125 -4.60 -9.65 15.40
CA GLU A 125 -3.30 -10.25 15.09
C GLU A 125 -2.11 -9.48 15.70
N LYS A 126 -2.34 -8.33 16.34
CA LYS A 126 -1.34 -7.66 17.16
C LYS A 126 -1.00 -8.43 18.43
N PHE A 127 -1.96 -9.15 19.00
CA PHE A 127 -1.82 -9.72 20.33
C PHE A 127 -1.38 -11.19 20.24
N THR A 128 -0.53 -11.64 21.15
CA THR A 128 -0.25 -13.07 21.33
C THR A 128 -1.19 -13.69 22.37
N ASP A 129 -1.67 -12.87 23.32
CA ASP A 129 -2.67 -13.28 24.32
C ASP A 129 -4.05 -13.49 23.71
N ASN A 130 -4.63 -14.66 23.94
CA ASN A 130 -5.91 -15.04 23.35
C ASN A 130 -7.10 -14.25 23.93
N THR A 131 -7.02 -13.80 25.18
CA THR A 131 -8.10 -13.00 25.79
C THR A 131 -8.22 -11.66 25.07
N CYS A 132 -7.10 -10.98 24.85
CA CYS A 132 -7.03 -9.72 24.12
C CYS A 132 -7.49 -9.89 22.67
N LYS A 133 -7.04 -10.97 21.99
CA LYS A 133 -7.54 -11.31 20.64
C LYS A 133 -9.06 -11.39 20.61
N GLN A 134 -9.65 -12.16 21.52
CA GLN A 134 -11.09 -12.38 21.56
C GLN A 134 -11.88 -11.10 21.91
N GLN A 135 -11.33 -10.22 22.75
CA GLN A 135 -11.93 -8.90 23.00
C GLN A 135 -12.02 -8.05 21.74
N VAL A 136 -10.92 -7.99 20.96
CA VAL A 136 -10.89 -7.24 19.69
C VAL A 136 -11.84 -7.86 18.67
N ILE A 137 -11.87 -9.19 18.56
CA ILE A 137 -12.75 -9.91 17.65
C ILE A 137 -14.23 -9.64 17.95
N ARG A 138 -14.59 -9.55 19.24
CA ARG A 138 -15.97 -9.34 19.71
C ARG A 138 -16.37 -7.87 19.82
N ALA A 139 -15.48 -6.94 19.45
CA ALA A 139 -15.78 -5.52 19.47
C ALA A 139 -17.02 -5.22 18.59
N ALA A 140 -17.85 -4.27 19.02
CA ALA A 140 -19.11 -3.99 18.34
C ALA A 140 -18.89 -3.34 16.96
N THR A 141 -17.86 -2.52 16.85
CA THR A 141 -17.53 -1.80 15.62
C THR A 141 -16.05 -1.94 15.27
N ALA A 142 -15.74 -1.73 13.99
CA ALA A 142 -14.35 -1.67 13.54
C ALA A 142 -13.56 -0.54 14.23
N LYS A 143 -14.24 0.54 14.63
CA LYS A 143 -13.62 1.61 15.43
C LYS A 143 -13.25 1.12 16.83
N ASP A 144 -14.13 0.38 17.49
CA ASP A 144 -13.85 -0.21 18.80
C ASP A 144 -12.68 -1.20 18.73
N ALA A 145 -12.65 -2.04 17.68
CA ALA A 145 -11.52 -2.94 17.42
C ALA A 145 -10.19 -2.16 17.23
N ALA A 146 -10.23 -1.07 16.46
CA ALA A 146 -9.09 -0.20 16.24
C ALA A 146 -8.60 0.49 17.51
N ASP A 147 -9.52 0.96 18.35
CA ASP A 147 -9.22 1.63 19.61
C ASP A 147 -8.63 0.66 20.63
N LEU A 148 -9.21 -0.55 20.75
CA LEU A 148 -8.63 -1.64 21.56
C LEU A 148 -7.20 -1.97 21.13
N GLY A 149 -6.98 -2.14 19.82
CA GLY A 149 -5.66 -2.46 19.27
C GLY A 149 -4.61 -1.34 19.35
N LYS A 150 -5.00 -0.11 19.73
CA LYS A 150 -4.08 1.01 20.02
C LYS A 150 -3.70 1.12 21.50
N THR A 151 -4.39 0.38 22.37
CA THR A 151 -4.16 0.44 23.81
C THR A 151 -2.74 0.01 24.15
N GLN A 152 -2.01 0.84 24.90
CA GLN A 152 -0.61 0.58 25.27
C GLN A 152 -0.45 -0.32 26.51
N SER A 153 -1.56 -0.67 27.18
CA SER A 153 -1.55 -1.48 28.39
C SER A 153 -1.20 -2.96 28.14
N ILE A 154 -1.26 -3.41 26.89
CA ILE A 154 -0.99 -4.80 26.52
C ILE A 154 0.14 -4.83 25.49
N ALA A 155 1.13 -5.67 25.75
CA ALA A 155 2.22 -5.90 24.82
C ALA A 155 1.69 -6.55 23.52
N ILE A 156 1.98 -5.91 22.40
CA ILE A 156 1.76 -6.50 21.07
C ILE A 156 2.96 -7.40 20.71
N ARG A 157 2.77 -8.26 19.71
CA ARG A 157 3.82 -9.13 19.18
C ARG A 157 5.07 -8.33 18.77
N PRO A 158 6.28 -8.82 19.08
CA PRO A 158 7.53 -8.05 18.89
C PRO A 158 7.86 -7.79 17.42
N ASP A 159 7.41 -8.66 16.52
CA ASP A 159 7.61 -8.58 15.08
C ASP A 159 6.52 -7.78 14.35
N TRP A 160 5.60 -7.12 15.06
CA TRP A 160 4.43 -6.43 14.46
C TRP A 160 4.80 -5.50 13.31
N ARG A 161 5.91 -4.75 13.46
CA ARG A 161 6.39 -3.82 12.42
C ARG A 161 6.72 -4.53 11.10
N LEU A 162 7.16 -5.79 11.15
CA LEU A 162 7.54 -6.60 10.00
C LEU A 162 6.32 -7.26 9.36
N VAL A 163 5.36 -7.73 10.17
CA VAL A 163 4.26 -8.57 9.68
C VAL A 163 2.97 -7.82 9.35
N LYS A 164 2.79 -6.58 9.83
CA LYS A 164 1.51 -5.84 9.67
C LYS A 164 1.01 -5.74 8.23
N ILE A 165 1.92 -5.63 7.25
CA ILE A 165 1.55 -5.57 5.83
C ILE A 165 0.94 -6.89 5.38
N GLU A 166 1.58 -8.01 5.70
CA GLU A 166 1.11 -9.35 5.33
C GLU A 166 -0.15 -9.77 6.08
N VAL A 167 -0.31 -9.32 7.33
CA VAL A 167 -1.57 -9.47 8.07
C VAL A 167 -2.70 -8.75 7.35
N MET A 168 -2.53 -7.48 6.95
CA MET A 168 -3.56 -6.76 6.20
C MET A 168 -3.83 -7.40 4.84
N ARG A 169 -2.79 -7.83 4.13
CA ARG A 169 -2.92 -8.57 2.86
C ARG A 169 -3.83 -9.77 3.03
N THR A 170 -3.56 -10.61 4.03
CA THR A 170 -4.37 -11.79 4.35
C THR A 170 -5.82 -11.40 4.61
N ALA A 171 -6.06 -10.33 5.36
CA ALA A 171 -7.41 -9.83 5.65
C ALA A 171 -8.17 -9.44 4.38
N LEU A 172 -7.52 -8.71 3.47
CA LEU A 172 -8.11 -8.26 2.21
C LEU A 172 -8.37 -9.44 1.29
N GLU A 173 -7.42 -10.36 1.14
CA GLU A 173 -7.59 -11.57 0.34
C GLU A 173 -8.82 -12.36 0.80
N ARG A 174 -8.99 -12.58 2.11
CA ARG A 174 -10.16 -13.29 2.67
C ARG A 174 -11.46 -12.51 2.47
N LYS A 175 -11.46 -11.20 2.71
CA LYS A 175 -12.60 -10.31 2.48
C LYS A 175 -13.09 -10.39 1.02
N PHE A 176 -12.21 -10.15 0.05
CA PHE A 176 -12.59 -10.13 -1.37
C PHE A 176 -12.81 -11.55 -1.94
N ALA A 177 -12.21 -12.59 -1.37
CA ALA A 177 -12.57 -13.98 -1.73
C ALA A 177 -13.99 -14.33 -1.27
N THR A 178 -14.41 -13.87 -0.09
CA THR A 178 -15.72 -14.15 0.48
C THR A 178 -16.85 -13.43 -0.26
N HIS A 179 -16.62 -12.19 -0.70
CA HIS A 179 -17.68 -11.31 -1.20
C HIS A 179 -17.52 -11.03 -2.71
N ALA A 180 -18.32 -11.70 -3.54
CA ALA A 180 -18.24 -11.58 -5.00
C ALA A 180 -18.51 -10.15 -5.51
N GLY A 181 -19.53 -9.47 -4.98
CA GLY A 181 -19.91 -8.13 -5.46
C GLY A 181 -18.78 -7.09 -5.31
N ILE A 182 -18.10 -7.04 -4.16
CA ILE A 182 -16.98 -6.11 -3.97
C ILE A 182 -15.73 -6.53 -4.73
N ARG A 183 -15.56 -7.83 -4.99
CA ARG A 183 -14.48 -8.35 -5.85
C ARG A 183 -14.67 -7.92 -7.29
N ASP A 184 -15.90 -7.98 -7.79
CA ASP A 184 -16.23 -7.50 -9.13
C ASP A 184 -16.09 -5.98 -9.22
N LEU A 185 -16.47 -5.24 -8.17
CA LEU A 185 -16.21 -3.80 -8.08
C LEU A 185 -14.70 -3.49 -8.07
N LEU A 186 -13.89 -4.25 -7.35
CA LEU A 186 -12.43 -4.10 -7.38
C LEU A 186 -11.88 -4.34 -8.80
N ARG A 187 -12.37 -5.36 -9.49
CA ARG A 187 -12.01 -5.64 -10.89
C ARG A 187 -12.42 -4.48 -11.81
N SER A 188 -13.62 -3.93 -11.63
CA SER A 188 -14.12 -2.82 -12.45
C SER A 188 -13.39 -1.49 -12.25
N THR A 189 -12.46 -1.41 -11.29
CA THR A 189 -11.56 -0.26 -11.18
C THR A 189 -10.58 -0.17 -12.35
N GLY A 190 -10.36 -1.27 -13.08
CA GLY A 190 -9.46 -1.31 -14.24
C GLY A 190 -8.02 -1.04 -13.80
N GLU A 191 -7.32 -0.15 -14.50
CA GLU A 191 -5.95 0.24 -14.14
C GLU A 191 -5.88 1.47 -13.22
N ARG A 192 -7.04 2.05 -12.83
CA ARG A 192 -7.08 3.25 -12.00
C ARG A 192 -6.35 3.04 -10.68
N LEU A 193 -5.68 4.08 -10.22
CA LEU A 193 -5.05 4.09 -8.90
C LEU A 193 -6.11 4.05 -7.80
N LEU A 194 -5.85 3.27 -6.77
CA LEU A 194 -6.67 3.22 -5.56
C LEU A 194 -5.92 3.95 -4.46
N ILE A 195 -6.49 5.05 -3.97
CA ILE A 195 -5.86 5.92 -2.99
C ILE A 195 -6.73 5.98 -1.74
N GLU A 196 -6.20 5.42 -0.64
CA GLU A 196 -6.79 5.58 0.69
C GLU A 196 -6.54 7.03 1.13
N ASN A 197 -7.62 7.79 1.26
CA ASN A 197 -7.64 9.23 1.46
C ASN A 197 -7.90 9.64 2.92
N SER A 198 -7.43 8.84 3.88
CA SER A 198 -7.49 9.20 5.30
C SER A 198 -6.57 10.39 5.57
N PRO A 199 -7.09 11.50 6.13
CA PRO A 199 -6.24 12.63 6.52
C PRO A 199 -5.44 12.34 7.80
N PHE A 200 -5.67 11.20 8.47
CA PHE A 200 -5.10 10.87 9.78
C PHE A 200 -4.11 9.71 9.73
N ASP A 201 -4.00 8.99 8.60
CA ASP A 201 -3.14 7.81 8.47
C ASP A 201 -2.12 8.01 7.35
N ASN A 202 -0.85 8.19 7.71
CA ASN A 202 0.26 8.31 6.75
C ASN A 202 0.85 6.95 6.33
N PHE A 203 0.42 5.84 6.95
CA PHE A 203 0.95 4.51 6.68
C PHE A 203 0.01 3.73 5.73
N TRP A 204 -1.24 3.55 6.12
CA TRP A 204 -2.23 2.90 5.26
C TRP A 204 -2.78 3.85 4.19
N GLY A 205 -2.84 5.14 4.52
CA GLY A 205 -3.34 6.23 3.71
C GLY A 205 -2.29 7.22 3.23
N ILE A 206 -2.78 8.29 2.60
CA ILE A 206 -1.95 9.43 2.15
C ILE A 206 -1.82 10.54 3.19
N GLY A 207 -2.58 10.50 4.28
CA GLY A 207 -2.55 11.50 5.33
C GLY A 207 -2.95 12.91 4.89
N ARG A 208 -2.90 13.86 5.82
CA ARG A 208 -3.35 15.25 5.61
C ARG A 208 -2.63 15.97 4.48
N THR A 209 -1.36 15.66 4.25
CA THR A 209 -0.51 16.34 3.24
C THR A 209 -0.48 15.62 1.89
N GLY A 210 -1.10 14.44 1.78
CA GLY A 210 -1.03 13.60 0.58
C GLY A 210 0.30 12.85 0.40
N ALA A 211 1.20 12.90 1.39
CA ALA A 211 2.54 12.32 1.33
C ALA A 211 2.66 10.95 2.05
N GLY A 212 1.56 10.39 2.52
CA GLY A 212 1.52 9.06 3.14
C GLY A 212 1.76 7.93 2.14
N LYS A 213 2.01 6.72 2.66
CA LYS A 213 2.46 5.55 1.88
C LYS A 213 1.34 4.87 1.09
N ASN A 214 0.07 5.11 1.41
CA ASN A 214 -1.05 4.46 0.74
C ASN A 214 -0.90 2.92 0.65
N HIS A 215 -0.38 2.26 1.71
CA HIS A 215 -0.18 0.81 1.66
C HIS A 215 -1.50 0.05 1.41
N LEU A 216 -2.64 0.57 1.88
CA LEU A 216 -3.93 -0.10 1.70
C LEU A 216 -4.34 -0.11 0.23
N GLY A 217 -4.29 1.06 -0.43
CA GLY A 217 -4.54 1.17 -1.86
C GLY A 217 -3.59 0.30 -2.68
N THR A 218 -2.30 0.26 -2.30
CA THR A 218 -1.29 -0.60 -2.92
C THR A 218 -1.63 -2.09 -2.81
N LEU A 219 -2.01 -2.57 -1.63
CA LEU A 219 -2.42 -3.96 -1.43
C LEU A 219 -3.67 -4.32 -2.26
N LEU A 220 -4.66 -3.41 -2.34
CA LEU A 220 -5.86 -3.63 -3.16
C LEU A 220 -5.54 -3.73 -4.64
N MET A 221 -4.63 -2.90 -5.16
CA MET A 221 -4.19 -2.97 -6.56
C MET A 221 -3.38 -4.24 -6.84
N GLN A 222 -2.55 -4.69 -5.89
CA GLN A 222 -1.87 -5.99 -5.98
C GLN A 222 -2.87 -7.15 -6.00
N LEU A 223 -3.87 -7.12 -5.12
CA LEU A 223 -4.95 -8.12 -5.09
C LEU A 223 -5.75 -8.11 -6.39
N ARG A 224 -6.08 -6.94 -6.93
CA ARG A 224 -6.74 -6.81 -8.24
C ARG A 224 -5.97 -7.53 -9.35
N ALA A 225 -4.63 -7.40 -9.35
CA ALA A 225 -3.76 -8.01 -10.35
C ALA A 225 -3.68 -9.55 -10.27
N THR A 226 -4.11 -10.16 -9.15
CA THR A 226 -4.20 -11.63 -9.04
C THR A 226 -5.57 -12.18 -9.45
N LEU A 227 -6.56 -11.31 -9.67
CA LEU A 227 -7.87 -11.74 -10.14
C LEU A 227 -7.78 -12.12 -11.63
N PRO A 228 -8.43 -13.22 -12.06
CA PRO A 228 -8.44 -13.59 -13.47
C PRO A 228 -9.09 -12.49 -14.32
N HIS A 229 -8.49 -12.23 -15.48
CA HIS A 229 -9.10 -11.43 -16.54
C HIS A 229 -10.34 -12.18 -17.08
N GLN A 230 -11.42 -11.46 -17.35
CA GLN A 230 -12.59 -12.03 -18.05
C GLN A 230 -12.29 -12.19 -19.53
#